data_AF-A0A2E7RI96-F1
#
_entry.id   AF-A0A2E7RI96-F1
#
_cell.length_a   1.000
_cell.length_b   1.000
_cell.length_c   1.000
_cell.angle_alpha   90.00
_cell.angle_beta   90.00
_cell.angle_gamma   90.00
#
_symmetry.space_group_name_H-M   'P 1'
#
loop_
_entity.id
_entity.type
_entity.pdbx_description
1 polymer ?
#
loop_
_entity_poly.entity_id
_entity_poly.type
_entity_poly.pdbx_seq_one_letter_code
_entity_poly.pdbx_strand_id
1 'polypeptide(L)'
;MPQNHPPHSGQSGLTRLEFLWVLGLCIIALVTILWTLQLEQQRAQTRHAIDGLEHLRGMIELSEVPLQSSQIWAGKGTLPQSFPEHHPLEDFLGVSSWTGPDPWGGAFILQQVQGAWFIMSFGPDHLGDKEDLALPITR
;
A
#
# COMPACT_ATOMS: atom_id res chain seq x y z
N MET A 1 -36.63 16.31 70.37
CA MET A 1 -36.36 15.03 69.68
C MET A 1 -35.58 15.34 68.40
N PRO A 2 -34.26 15.14 68.37
CA PRO A 2 -33.47 15.40 67.15
C PRO A 2 -33.58 14.21 66.19
N GLN A 3 -33.92 14.48 64.94
CA GLN A 3 -33.91 13.52 63.84
C GLN A 3 -32.47 13.36 63.32
N ASN A 4 -31.94 12.14 63.41
CA ASN A 4 -30.66 11.78 62.81
C ASN A 4 -30.87 11.57 61.31
N HIS A 5 -30.31 12.45 60.48
CA HIS A 5 -30.13 12.16 59.06
C HIS A 5 -28.97 11.16 58.87
N PRO A 6 -29.11 10.17 57.98
CA PRO A 6 -28.01 9.27 57.66
C PRO A 6 -26.93 10.00 56.83
N PRO A 7 -25.65 9.70 57.04
CA PRO A 7 -24.60 10.21 56.18
C PRO A 7 -24.71 9.56 54.80
N HIS A 8 -25.08 10.35 53.79
CA HIS A 8 -24.79 10.01 52.40
C HIS A 8 -23.28 10.17 52.18
N SER A 9 -22.51 9.12 52.46
CA SER A 9 -21.13 9.02 52.00
C SER A 9 -21.15 8.74 50.49
N GLY A 10 -21.08 9.83 49.73
CA GLY A 10 -20.87 9.81 48.29
C GLY A 10 -19.46 9.35 47.91
N GLN A 11 -19.37 8.92 46.66
CA GLN A 11 -18.15 8.66 45.88
C GLN A 11 -17.29 7.48 46.36
N SER A 12 -17.76 6.26 46.07
CA SER A 12 -16.85 5.14 45.83
C SER A 12 -16.03 5.46 44.58
N GLY A 13 -14.84 6.02 44.77
CA GLY A 13 -13.84 6.13 43.73
C GLY A 13 -13.51 4.75 43.18
N LEU A 14 -13.21 4.67 41.87
CA LEU A 14 -12.84 3.42 41.21
C LEU A 14 -11.89 2.62 42.09
N THR A 15 -12.30 1.42 42.46
CA THR A 15 -11.40 0.49 43.13
C THR A 15 -10.21 0.25 42.19
N ARG A 16 -9.00 0.09 42.74
CA ARG A 16 -7.77 -0.06 41.92
C ARG A 16 -7.89 -1.17 40.87
N LEU A 17 -8.72 -2.18 41.14
CA LEU A 17 -9.02 -3.28 40.24
C LEU A 17 -9.88 -2.84 39.05
N GLU A 18 -10.92 -2.04 39.27
CA GLU A 18 -11.75 -1.47 38.21
C GLU A 18 -10.91 -0.56 37.29
N PHE A 19 -10.01 0.24 37.88
CA PHE A 19 -9.10 1.07 37.10
C PHE A 19 -8.18 0.25 36.20
N LEU A 20 -7.59 -0.84 36.71
CA LEU A 20 -6.74 -1.72 35.92
C LEU A 20 -7.49 -2.40 34.78
N TRP A 21 -8.73 -2.83 35.03
CA TRP A 21 -9.56 -3.46 34.00
C TRP A 21 -9.98 -2.46 32.91
N VAL A 22 -10.40 -1.26 33.29
CA VAL A 22 -10.72 -0.19 32.33
C VAL A 22 -9.50 0.18 31.50
N LEU A 23 -8.33 0.34 32.13
CA LEU A 23 -7.08 0.60 31.43
C LEU A 23 -6.73 -0.53 30.45
N GLY A 24 -6.88 -1.78 30.87
CA GLY A 24 -6.68 -2.95 30.01
C GLY A 24 -7.60 -2.95 28.80
N LEU A 25 -8.89 -2.68 28.98
CA LEU A 25 -9.86 -2.55 27.89
C LEU A 25 -9.50 -1.40 26.94
N CYS A 26 -9.05 -0.26 27.47
CA CYS A 26 -8.58 0.85 26.64
C CYS A 26 -7.38 0.47 25.78
N ILE A 27 -6.40 -0.26 26.33
CA ILE A 27 -5.22 -0.73 25.57
C ILE A 27 -5.66 -1.70 24.47
N ILE A 28 -6.52 -2.67 24.78
CA ILE A 28 -7.03 -3.64 23.80
C ILE A 28 -7.79 -2.93 22.68
N ALA A 29 -8.66 -1.97 23.03
CA ALA A 29 -9.40 -1.18 22.05
C ALA A 29 -8.45 -0.38 21.14
N LEU A 30 -7.44 0.27 21.72
CA LEU A 30 -6.44 1.03 20.96
C LEU A 30 -5.66 0.13 19.98
N VAL A 31 -5.16 -1.01 20.45
CA VAL A 31 -4.44 -1.97 19.58
C VAL A 31 -5.33 -2.43 18.44
N THR A 32 -6.61 -2.72 18.72
CA THR A 32 -7.57 -3.17 17.70
C THR A 32 -7.84 -2.07 16.65
N ILE A 33 -7.98 -0.82 17.09
CA ILE A 33 -8.17 0.33 16.20
C ILE A 33 -6.94 0.53 15.32
N LEU A 34 -5.73 0.51 15.89
CA LEU A 34 -4.50 0.68 15.12
C LEU A 34 -4.33 -0.46 14.10
N TRP A 35 -4.61 -1.69 14.50
CA TRP A 35 -4.57 -2.85 13.60
C TRP A 35 -5.54 -2.73 12.42
N THR A 36 -6.79 -2.34 12.70
CA THR A 36 -7.80 -2.17 11.65
C THR A 36 -7.45 -1.03 10.70
N LEU A 37 -6.90 0.08 11.21
CA LEU A 37 -6.42 1.19 10.38
C LEU A 37 -5.26 0.76 9.47
N GLN A 38 -4.31 -0.02 9.98
CA GLN A 38 -3.20 -0.55 9.17
C GLN A 38 -3.70 -1.44 8.03
N LEU A 39 -4.68 -2.31 8.30
CA LEU A 39 -5.26 -3.18 7.29
C LEU A 39 -5.98 -2.38 6.20
N GLU A 40 -6.76 -1.36 6.58
CA GLU A 40 -7.44 -0.49 5.61
C GLU A 40 -6.45 0.37 4.81
N GLN A 41 -5.37 0.85 5.43
CA GLN A 41 -4.31 1.55 4.73
C GLN A 41 -3.64 0.66 3.67
N GLN A 42 -3.33 -0.60 4.01
CA GLN A 42 -2.77 -1.56 3.04
C GLN A 42 -3.72 -1.81 1.88
N ARG A 43 -5.02 -2.03 2.16
CA ARG A 43 -6.03 -2.21 1.11
C ARG A 43 -6.15 -0.99 0.19
N ALA A 44 -6.10 0.22 0.76
CA ALA A 44 -6.14 1.46 -0.02
C ALA A 44 -4.90 1.60 -0.91
N GLN A 45 -3.71 1.28 -0.38
CA GLN A 45 -2.47 1.27 -1.16
C GLN A 45 -2.52 0.25 -2.30
N THR A 46 -2.97 -0.98 -2.04
CA THR A 46 -3.14 -2.00 -3.08
C THR A 46 -4.09 -1.55 -4.18
N ARG A 47 -5.23 -0.92 -3.84
CA ARG A 47 -6.16 -0.36 -4.84
C ARG A 47 -5.49 0.72 -5.70
N HIS A 48 -4.78 1.66 -5.07
CA HIS A 48 -4.07 2.71 -5.78
C HIS A 48 -2.97 2.16 -6.70
N ALA A 49 -2.28 1.09 -6.28
CA ALA A 49 -1.32 0.39 -7.12
C ALA A 49 -2.00 -0.25 -8.34
N ILE A 50 -3.13 -0.93 -8.15
CA ILE A 50 -3.90 -1.53 -9.25
C ILE A 50 -4.39 -0.45 -10.22
N ASP A 51 -4.95 0.65 -9.73
CA ASP A 51 -5.39 1.78 -10.57
C ASP A 51 -4.23 2.35 -11.39
N GLY A 52 -3.04 2.48 -10.77
CA GLY A 52 -1.81 2.89 -11.45
C GLY A 52 -1.37 1.91 -12.54
N LEU A 53 -1.43 0.60 -12.25
CA LEU A 53 -1.10 -0.46 -13.21
C LEU A 53 -2.08 -0.52 -14.37
N GLU A 54 -3.38 -0.42 -14.10
CA GLU A 54 -4.42 -0.40 -15.14
C GLU A 54 -4.27 0.80 -16.05
N HIS A 55 -3.96 1.96 -15.47
CA HIS A 55 -3.71 3.13 -16.27
C HIS A 55 -2.49 2.97 -17.17
N LEU A 56 -1.35 2.52 -16.60
CA LEU A 56 -0.13 2.31 -17.38
C LEU A 56 -0.34 1.24 -18.44
N ARG A 57 -1.08 0.17 -18.15
CA ARG A 57 -1.51 -0.81 -19.16
C ARG A 57 -2.26 -0.13 -20.29
N GLY A 58 -3.25 0.71 -19.99
CA GLY A 58 -3.98 1.48 -20.99
C GLY A 58 -3.06 2.35 -21.84
N MET A 59 -2.11 3.06 -21.23
CA MET A 59 -1.14 3.88 -21.97
C MET A 59 -0.23 3.04 -22.87
N ILE A 60 0.25 1.90 -22.39
CA ILE A 60 1.11 0.98 -23.16
C ILE A 60 0.34 0.38 -24.32
N GLU A 61 -0.91 -0.04 -24.10
CA GLU A 61 -1.77 -0.58 -25.15
C GLU A 61 -2.13 0.47 -26.21
N LEU A 62 -2.32 1.74 -25.80
CA LEU A 62 -2.58 2.86 -26.71
C LEU A 62 -1.32 3.41 -27.40
N SER A 63 -0.15 3.22 -26.82
CA SER A 63 1.12 3.57 -27.47
C SER A 63 1.25 2.79 -28.78
N GLU A 64 1.82 3.40 -29.82
CA GLU A 64 2.15 2.68 -31.06
C GLU A 64 3.60 2.15 -31.04
N VAL A 65 4.33 2.37 -29.93
CA VAL A 65 5.76 2.02 -29.83
C VAL A 65 5.92 0.50 -29.76
N PRO A 66 6.75 -0.11 -30.63
CA PRO A 66 6.98 -1.54 -30.62
C PRO A 66 7.72 -1.97 -29.35
N LEU A 67 7.17 -2.94 -28.63
CA LEU A 67 7.81 -3.54 -27.46
C LEU A 67 8.94 -4.46 -27.93
N GLN A 68 10.20 -4.04 -27.72
CA GLN A 68 11.38 -4.82 -28.08
C GLN A 68 11.71 -5.85 -27.01
N SER A 69 11.91 -7.10 -27.42
CA SER A 69 12.29 -8.19 -26.51
C SER A 69 13.62 -7.87 -25.80
N SER A 70 13.71 -8.23 -24.52
CA SER A 70 14.86 -8.03 -23.62
C SER A 70 15.05 -6.66 -22.98
N GLN A 71 14.19 -5.67 -23.25
CA GLN A 71 14.26 -4.37 -22.58
C GLN A 71 13.35 -4.34 -21.34
N ILE A 72 13.89 -3.80 -20.27
CA ILE A 72 13.17 -3.53 -19.02
C ILE A 72 12.96 -2.02 -18.97
N TRP A 73 11.70 -1.60 -18.84
CA TRP A 73 11.36 -0.19 -18.72
C TRP A 73 10.88 0.09 -17.30
N ALA A 74 11.41 1.13 -16.66
CA ALA A 74 11.11 1.49 -15.29
C ALA A 74 10.64 2.93 -15.18
N GLY A 75 9.54 3.17 -14.47
CA GLY A 75 9.07 4.50 -14.14
C GLY A 75 9.82 5.12 -12.97
N LYS A 76 9.29 6.24 -12.46
CA LYS A 76 9.83 6.93 -11.28
C LYS A 76 9.71 6.05 -10.04
N GLY A 77 10.74 6.07 -9.19
CA GLY A 77 10.73 5.39 -7.90
C GLY A 77 12.03 4.65 -7.61
N THR A 78 12.03 3.90 -6.52
CA THR A 78 13.17 3.07 -6.14
C THR A 78 13.10 1.74 -6.88
N LEU A 79 14.19 1.37 -7.56
CA LEU A 79 14.31 0.08 -8.23
C LEU A 79 15.05 -0.92 -7.33
N PRO A 80 14.62 -2.20 -7.32
CA PRO A 80 15.37 -3.23 -6.64
C PRO A 80 16.69 -3.52 -7.38
N GLN A 81 17.68 -3.98 -6.62
CA GLN A 81 19.03 -4.26 -7.13
C GLN A 81 19.06 -5.33 -8.24
N SER A 82 17.98 -6.10 -8.39
CA SER A 82 17.81 -7.10 -9.46
C SER A 82 17.60 -6.50 -10.86
N PHE A 83 17.37 -5.18 -10.96
CA PHE A 83 17.11 -4.49 -12.24
C PHE A 83 18.09 -3.32 -12.48
N PRO A 84 19.41 -3.55 -12.52
CA PRO A 84 20.39 -2.48 -12.70
C PRO A 84 20.33 -1.86 -14.10
N GLU A 85 20.00 -2.64 -15.13
CA GLU A 85 19.83 -2.17 -16.50
C GLU A 85 18.35 -1.99 -16.81
N HIS A 86 17.93 -0.74 -16.94
CA HIS A 86 16.57 -0.36 -17.31
C HIS A 86 16.58 0.91 -18.15
N HIS A 87 15.54 1.09 -18.95
CA HIS A 87 15.25 2.32 -19.66
C HIS A 87 14.10 3.06 -18.95
N PRO A 88 14.09 4.40 -18.94
CA PRO A 88 13.01 5.15 -18.33
C PRO A 88 11.70 4.92 -19.11
N LEU A 89 10.65 4.50 -18.41
CA LEU A 89 9.34 4.21 -18.99
C LEU A 89 8.73 5.44 -19.69
N GLU A 90 9.09 6.64 -19.25
CA GLU A 90 8.71 7.92 -19.86
C GLU A 90 9.21 8.06 -21.30
N ASP A 91 10.40 7.56 -21.60
CA ASP A 91 10.95 7.59 -22.96
C ASP A 91 10.15 6.64 -23.88
N PHE A 92 9.65 5.52 -23.35
CA PHE A 92 8.80 4.60 -24.08
C PHE A 92 7.40 5.16 -24.32
N LEU A 93 6.79 5.77 -23.31
CA LEU A 93 5.44 6.32 -23.42
C LEU A 93 5.41 7.64 -24.21
N GLY A 94 6.54 8.34 -24.32
CA GLY A 94 6.61 9.65 -24.96
C GLY A 94 5.83 10.73 -24.20
N VAL A 95 5.47 10.46 -22.93
CA VAL A 95 4.68 11.36 -22.09
C VAL A 95 5.47 11.64 -20.81
N SER A 96 5.74 12.91 -20.55
CA SER A 96 6.41 13.37 -19.34
C SER A 96 5.49 13.47 -18.11
N SER A 97 4.17 13.28 -18.31
CA SER A 97 3.12 13.70 -17.37
C SER A 97 2.51 12.61 -16.49
N TRP A 98 2.96 11.35 -16.53
CA TRP A 98 2.39 10.26 -15.71
C TRP A 98 3.48 9.33 -15.15
N THR A 99 3.49 8.84 -13.90
CA THR A 99 3.00 9.29 -12.57
C THR A 99 4.19 9.06 -11.60
N GLY A 100 4.10 9.57 -10.37
CA GLY A 100 5.10 9.31 -9.34
C GLY A 100 5.32 7.83 -9.02
N PRO A 101 6.12 7.53 -7.99
CA PRO A 101 6.36 6.15 -7.58
C PRO A 101 5.07 5.42 -7.22
N ASP A 102 5.17 4.09 -7.15
CA ASP A 102 4.12 3.25 -6.61
C ASP A 102 3.77 3.67 -5.16
N PRO A 103 2.66 3.18 -4.58
CA PRO A 103 2.21 3.57 -3.24
C PRO A 103 3.22 3.28 -2.11
N TRP A 104 4.24 2.48 -2.38
CA TRP A 104 5.29 2.10 -1.45
C TRP A 104 6.62 2.82 -1.74
N GLY A 105 6.71 3.61 -2.81
CA GLY A 105 7.93 4.34 -3.20
C GLY A 105 8.79 3.63 -4.26
N GLY A 106 8.35 2.46 -4.72
CA GLY A 106 8.98 1.68 -5.78
C GLY A 106 8.67 2.20 -7.18
N ALA A 107 9.46 1.80 -8.17
CA ALA A 107 9.18 2.08 -9.57
C ALA A 107 8.22 1.03 -10.16
N PHE A 108 7.30 1.48 -11.03
CA PHE A 108 6.58 0.56 -11.91
C PHE A 108 7.52 0.01 -12.98
N ILE A 109 7.51 -1.30 -13.21
CA ILE A 109 8.34 -1.95 -14.23
C ILE A 109 7.50 -2.59 -15.31
N LEU A 110 7.91 -2.41 -16.55
CA LEU A 110 7.46 -3.18 -17.70
C LEU A 110 8.57 -4.16 -18.11
N GLN A 111 8.26 -5.46 -18.09
CA GLN A 111 9.19 -6.53 -18.43
C GLN A 111 8.50 -7.63 -19.23
N GLN A 112 9.23 -8.28 -20.13
CA GLN A 112 8.77 -9.49 -20.80
C GLN A 112 9.11 -10.75 -19.97
N VAL A 113 8.10 -11.56 -19.65
CA VAL A 113 8.23 -12.84 -18.95
C VAL A 113 7.59 -13.94 -19.82
N GLN A 114 8.39 -14.94 -20.21
CA GLN A 114 7.92 -16.08 -21.02
C GLN A 114 7.18 -15.69 -22.32
N GLY A 115 7.60 -14.59 -22.95
CA GLY A 115 7.01 -14.10 -24.21
C GLY A 115 5.85 -13.12 -24.03
N ALA A 116 5.25 -13.03 -22.84
CA ALA A 116 4.22 -12.04 -22.52
C ALA A 116 4.81 -10.82 -21.80
N TRP A 117 4.26 -9.64 -22.07
CA TRP A 117 4.66 -8.41 -21.39
C TRP A 117 3.82 -8.22 -20.13
N PHE A 118 4.48 -7.83 -19.05
CA PHE A 118 3.85 -7.56 -17.76
C PHE A 118 4.28 -6.20 -17.27
N ILE A 119 3.31 -5.46 -16.73
CA ILE A 119 3.59 -4.30 -15.88
C ILE A 119 3.40 -4.68 -14.42
N MET A 120 4.37 -4.35 -13.59
CA MET A 120 4.44 -4.77 -12.19
C MET A 120 4.75 -3.60 -11.26
N SER A 121 4.25 -3.68 -10.03
CA SER A 121 4.65 -2.86 -8.88
C SER A 121 5.35 -3.77 -7.87
N PHE A 122 6.22 -3.22 -7.03
CA PHE A 122 7.02 -4.05 -6.12
C PHE A 122 6.36 -4.34 -4.77
N GLY A 123 5.17 -3.80 -4.54
CA GLY A 123 4.50 -3.97 -3.26
C GLY A 123 5.26 -3.32 -2.10
N PRO A 124 4.81 -3.59 -0.86
CA PRO A 124 5.44 -3.05 0.36
C PRO A 124 6.82 -3.61 0.64
N ASP A 125 7.13 -4.81 0.15
CA ASP A 125 8.36 -5.52 0.51
C ASP A 125 9.53 -5.14 -0.41
N HIS A 126 9.27 -4.48 -1.55
CA HIS A 126 10.27 -4.07 -2.54
C HIS A 126 11.15 -5.19 -3.11
N LEU A 127 10.77 -6.46 -2.88
CA LEU A 127 11.62 -7.62 -3.18
C LEU A 127 11.52 -8.07 -4.64
N GLY A 128 10.45 -7.71 -5.35
CA GLY A 128 10.30 -8.10 -6.76
C GLY A 128 10.07 -9.59 -6.97
N ASP A 129 9.58 -10.28 -5.95
CA ASP A 129 9.00 -11.59 -6.15
C ASP A 129 7.79 -11.44 -7.07
N LYS A 130 7.77 -12.26 -8.13
CA LYS A 130 6.98 -12.09 -9.36
C LYS A 130 5.44 -12.09 -9.19
N GLU A 131 4.94 -12.07 -7.98
CA GLU A 131 3.53 -12.28 -7.65
C GLU A 131 2.84 -11.05 -7.05
N ASP A 132 3.59 -10.04 -6.62
CA ASP A 132 2.99 -8.86 -6.03
C ASP A 132 2.56 -7.89 -7.15
N LEU A 133 1.31 -8.01 -7.60
CA LEU A 133 0.65 -7.08 -8.52
C LEU A 133 1.33 -6.92 -9.90
N ALA A 134 1.19 -7.96 -10.73
CA ALA A 134 1.51 -7.89 -12.15
C ALA A 134 0.24 -7.92 -13.02
N LEU A 135 0.14 -7.01 -13.98
CA LEU A 135 -0.90 -7.03 -15.02
C LEU A 135 -0.29 -7.41 -16.37
N PRO A 136 -0.88 -8.40 -17.09
CA PRO A 136 -0.44 -8.72 -18.44
C PRO A 136 -0.86 -7.60 -19.41
N ILE A 137 -0.01 -7.35 -20.40
CA ILE A 137 -0.31 -6.48 -21.54
C ILE A 137 -0.86 -7.35 -22.67
N THR A 138 -2.06 -7.01 -23.16
CA THR A 138 -2.69 -7.68 -24.30
C THR A 138 -2.36 -6.94 -25.58
N ARG A 139 -1.33 -7.38 -26.30
CA ARG A 139 -1.00 -6.94 -27.66
C ARG A 139 -0.83 -8.15 -28.58
#